data_AF-A0A950N2C1-F1
#
_entry.id   AF-A0A950N2C1-F1
#
_cell.length_a   1.000
_cell.length_b   1.000
_cell.length_c   1.000
_cell.angle_alpha   90.00
_cell.angle_beta   90.00
_cell.angle_gamma   90.00
#
_symmetry.space_group_name_H-M   'P 1'
#
loop_
_entity.id
_entity.type
_entity.pdbx_description
1 polymer ?
#
loop_
_entity_poly.entity_id
_entity_poly.type
_entity_poly.pdbx_seq_one_letter_code
_entity_poly.pdbx_strand_id
1 'polypeptide(L)'
;MNEGVAGANYGWDSTHTDGVRALPDFSDPIFNYSHTFGTPMGNCITGGVFYNPTSVQFPATYLNRYFFCDFVSGFIRTTDSGAPGSSEPFLLGASGPVDLQVGPDGALYYLSITGTAGVYRVSYAAPSSGGGPVAGGSGSSSSSSKSSGGGKCGATGLEALLALGLLAIRRRRD
;
A
#
# COMPACT_ATOMS: atom_id res chain seq x y z
N MET A 1 10.19 -3.65 12.73
CA MET A 1 11.04 -4.42 11.80
C MET A 1 12.47 -4.22 12.23
N ASN A 2 13.25 -5.30 12.26
CA ASN A 2 14.62 -5.30 12.74
C ASN A 2 15.55 -5.68 11.58
N GLU A 3 16.82 -5.26 11.65
CA GLU A 3 17.81 -5.60 10.62
C GLU A 3 18.15 -7.10 10.60
N GLY A 4 17.98 -7.80 11.72
CA GLY A 4 18.23 -9.24 11.82
C GLY A 4 19.71 -9.61 11.94
N VAL A 5 20.53 -8.70 12.47
CA VAL A 5 21.97 -8.94 12.67
C VAL A 5 22.18 -10.02 13.73
N ALA A 6 23.05 -10.98 13.44
CA ALA A 6 23.37 -12.06 14.36
C ALA A 6 23.94 -11.52 15.68
N GLY A 7 23.38 -11.97 16.81
CA GLY A 7 23.81 -11.55 18.14
C GLY A 7 23.27 -10.19 18.60
N ALA A 8 22.51 -9.46 17.78
CA ALA A 8 21.86 -8.23 18.19
C ALA A 8 20.73 -8.49 19.20
N ASN A 9 20.61 -7.62 20.21
CA ASN A 9 19.50 -7.66 21.16
C ASN A 9 18.42 -6.65 20.75
N TYR A 10 17.24 -7.15 20.36
CA TYR A 10 16.09 -6.33 20.00
C TYR A 10 15.06 -6.19 21.13
N GLY A 11 15.46 -6.41 22.38
CA GLY A 11 14.64 -6.19 23.57
C GLY A 11 13.66 -7.31 23.91
N TRP A 12 14.02 -8.55 23.57
CA TRP A 12 13.22 -9.73 23.94
C TRP A 12 13.47 -10.20 25.39
N ASP A 13 14.57 -9.77 26.01
CA ASP A 13 14.98 -10.15 27.36
C ASP A 13 14.38 -9.22 28.43
N SER A 14 13.12 -9.50 28.82
CA SER A 14 12.41 -8.97 30.00
C SER A 14 12.16 -7.45 30.09
N THR A 15 12.94 -6.62 29.41
CA THR A 15 12.71 -5.19 29.24
C THR A 15 12.21 -4.95 27.82
N HIS A 16 10.92 -5.23 27.58
CA HIS A 16 10.31 -5.02 26.27
C HIS A 16 10.55 -3.58 25.80
N THR A 17 11.29 -3.44 24.70
CA THR A 17 11.48 -2.17 24.00
C THR A 17 10.59 -2.15 22.77
N ASP A 18 9.45 -1.47 22.86
CA ASP A 18 8.49 -1.26 21.78
C ASP A 18 8.89 -0.06 20.89
N GLY A 19 10.08 -0.11 20.29
CA GLY A 19 10.55 0.92 19.38
C GLY A 19 11.95 1.44 19.67
N VAL A 20 12.28 2.58 19.07
CA VAL A 20 13.59 3.24 19.21
C VAL A 20 13.71 3.81 20.61
N ARG A 21 14.77 3.41 21.34
CA ARG A 21 15.05 3.92 22.69
C ARG A 21 16.50 4.34 22.90
N ALA A 22 17.41 4.06 21.96
CA ALA A 22 18.83 4.41 22.05
C ALA A 22 19.50 3.96 23.36
N LEU A 23 19.18 2.74 23.81
CA LEU A 23 19.72 2.17 25.05
C LEU A 23 21.03 1.41 24.78
N PRO A 24 22.03 1.48 25.70
CA PRO A 24 23.20 0.61 25.65
C PRO A 24 22.79 -0.86 25.63
N ASP A 25 23.47 -1.67 24.81
CA ASP A 25 23.22 -3.11 24.59
C ASP A 25 21.95 -3.48 23.82
N PHE A 26 21.15 -2.51 23.36
CA PHE A 26 20.01 -2.76 22.48
C PHE A 26 20.30 -2.28 21.06
N SER A 27 19.79 -3.04 20.09
CA SER A 27 19.73 -2.65 18.69
C SER A 27 18.34 -2.12 18.39
N ASP A 28 18.25 -0.84 18.05
CA ASP A 28 16.98 -0.23 17.69
C ASP A 28 16.41 -0.83 16.38
N PRO A 29 15.09 -0.85 16.22
CA PRO A 29 14.46 -1.32 14.98
C PRO A 29 14.77 -0.37 13.82
N ILE A 30 15.04 -0.93 12.64
CA ILE A 30 15.21 -0.16 11.39
C ILE A 30 13.92 0.55 10.95
N PHE A 31 12.77 0.02 11.38
CA PHE A 31 11.49 0.65 11.15
C PHE A 31 10.51 0.27 12.25
N ASN A 32 9.86 1.28 12.81
CA ASN A 32 8.76 1.13 13.75
C ASN A 32 7.63 2.09 13.35
N TYR A 33 6.44 1.84 13.86
CA TYR A 33 5.31 2.74 13.69
C TYR A 33 4.43 2.69 14.94
N SER A 34 3.66 3.75 15.15
CA SER A 34 2.89 3.90 16.38
C SER A 34 1.61 3.07 16.35
N HIS A 35 1.21 2.61 17.54
CA HIS A 35 -0.03 1.88 17.76
C HIS A 35 -1.20 2.78 18.19
N THR A 36 -0.96 4.07 18.40
CA THR A 36 -1.93 4.98 19.04
C THR A 36 -2.09 6.33 18.33
N PHE A 37 -1.14 6.78 17.52
CA PHE A 37 -1.20 8.06 16.81
C PHE A 37 -0.28 8.11 15.58
N GLY A 38 -0.39 9.13 14.75
CA GLY A 38 0.55 9.36 13.63
C GLY A 38 0.24 8.57 12.36
N THR A 39 1.18 8.58 11.41
CA THR A 39 1.05 7.88 10.13
C THR A 39 2.38 7.25 9.72
N PRO A 40 2.43 5.91 9.50
CA PRO A 40 1.34 4.96 9.72
C PRO A 40 1.02 4.74 11.20
N MET A 41 -0.26 4.51 11.48
CA MET A 41 -0.73 3.92 12.72
C MET A 41 -1.30 2.53 12.40
N GLY A 42 -0.95 1.52 13.19
CA GLY A 42 -1.55 0.19 13.04
C GLY A 42 -1.30 -0.70 14.25
N ASN A 43 -1.37 -2.02 14.12
CA ASN A 43 -1.41 -2.92 15.28
C ASN A 43 -0.61 -4.20 15.13
N CYS A 44 -0.52 -4.75 13.92
CA CYS A 44 0.03 -6.08 13.73
C CYS A 44 0.53 -6.26 12.30
N ILE A 45 1.85 -6.17 12.10
CA ILE A 45 2.45 -6.64 10.85
C ILE A 45 2.30 -8.16 10.78
N THR A 46 1.74 -8.65 9.69
CA THR A 46 1.50 -10.09 9.48
C THR A 46 2.21 -10.66 8.27
N GLY A 47 2.69 -9.84 7.34
CA GLY A 47 3.40 -10.31 6.16
C GLY A 47 4.27 -9.23 5.55
N GLY A 48 5.22 -9.66 4.73
CA GLY A 48 6.10 -8.77 4.01
C GLY A 48 6.90 -9.45 2.91
N VAL A 49 7.31 -8.69 1.91
CA VAL A 49 8.01 -9.21 0.73
C VAL A 49 8.86 -8.14 0.04
N PHE A 50 10.04 -8.52 -0.46
CA PHE A 50 10.86 -7.66 -1.31
C PHE A 50 10.35 -7.69 -2.75
N TYR A 51 10.19 -6.52 -3.37
CA TYR A 51 9.77 -6.40 -4.76
C TYR A 51 10.97 -6.21 -5.69
N ASN A 52 11.45 -7.33 -6.22
CA ASN A 52 12.46 -7.38 -7.27
C ASN A 52 12.13 -8.50 -8.28
N PRO A 53 11.00 -8.41 -9.01
CA PRO A 53 10.58 -9.45 -9.94
C PRO A 53 11.39 -9.44 -11.24
N THR A 54 11.46 -10.59 -11.90
CA THR A 54 12.02 -10.71 -13.26
C THR A 54 11.15 -10.04 -14.32
N SER A 55 9.83 -10.03 -14.12
CA SER A 55 8.86 -9.32 -14.94
C SER A 55 8.30 -8.13 -14.16
N VAL A 56 8.54 -6.90 -14.60
CA VAL A 56 8.13 -5.70 -13.85
C VAL A 56 6.68 -5.33 -14.20
N GLN A 57 5.77 -5.36 -13.22
CA GLN A 57 4.36 -4.98 -13.39
C GLN A 57 4.00 -3.63 -12.75
N PHE A 58 4.76 -3.20 -11.75
CA PHE A 58 4.58 -1.90 -11.09
C PHE A 58 5.57 -0.87 -11.63
N PRO A 59 5.32 0.44 -11.46
CA PRO A 59 6.30 1.46 -11.82
C PRO A 59 7.67 1.19 -11.21
N ALA A 60 8.73 1.63 -11.90
CA ALA A 60 10.12 1.44 -11.47
C ALA A 60 10.40 1.99 -10.06
N THR A 61 9.58 2.92 -9.56
CA THR A 61 9.66 3.48 -8.20
C THR A 61 9.48 2.41 -7.10
N TYR A 62 8.82 1.30 -7.41
CA TYR A 62 8.55 0.20 -6.49
C TYR A 62 9.60 -0.92 -6.55
N LEU A 63 10.57 -0.84 -7.47
CA LEU A 63 11.71 -1.76 -7.48
C LEU A 63 12.60 -1.50 -6.26
N ASN A 64 13.16 -2.58 -5.71
CA ASN A 64 13.98 -2.54 -4.49
C ASN A 64 13.22 -1.91 -3.30
N ARG A 65 11.93 -2.20 -3.20
CA ARG A 65 11.12 -1.84 -2.04
C ARG A 65 10.76 -3.08 -1.24
N TYR A 66 10.60 -2.89 0.06
CA TYR A 66 10.02 -3.86 0.96
C TYR A 66 8.56 -3.52 1.22
N PHE A 67 7.66 -4.44 0.89
CA PHE A 67 6.23 -4.32 1.18
C PHE A 67 5.90 -5.03 2.48
N PHE A 68 4.97 -4.50 3.25
CA PHE A 68 4.46 -5.14 4.46
C PHE A 68 2.98 -4.86 4.65
N CYS A 69 2.27 -5.78 5.30
CA CYS A 69 0.84 -5.66 5.57
C CYS A 69 0.55 -5.61 7.08
N ASP A 70 -0.49 -4.88 7.44
CA ASP A 70 -1.04 -4.86 8.80
C ASP A 70 -2.42 -5.50 8.82
N PHE A 71 -2.60 -6.52 9.66
CA PHE A 71 -3.82 -7.30 9.72
C PHE A 71 -5.03 -6.50 10.21
N VAL A 72 -4.85 -5.69 11.26
CA VAL A 72 -5.96 -4.99 11.93
C VAL A 72 -6.34 -3.74 11.15
N SER A 73 -5.34 -2.96 10.74
CA SER A 73 -5.55 -1.72 10.00
C SER A 73 -5.86 -1.96 8.53
N GLY A 74 -5.58 -3.17 8.03
CA GLY A 74 -5.93 -3.56 6.68
C GLY A 74 -5.22 -2.75 5.60
N PHE A 75 -3.96 -2.39 5.83
CA PHE A 75 -3.13 -1.71 4.84
C PHE A 75 -2.01 -2.62 4.34
N ILE A 76 -1.51 -2.30 3.17
CA ILE A 76 -0.20 -2.68 2.66
C ILE A 76 0.57 -1.39 2.42
N ARG A 77 1.77 -1.31 2.98
CA ARG A 77 2.69 -0.18 2.84
C ARG A 77 4.01 -0.66 2.28
N THR A 78 4.80 0.30 1.83
CA THR A 78 6.11 0.03 1.24
C THR A 78 7.17 0.94 1.83
N THR A 79 8.39 0.44 1.97
CA THR A 79 9.56 1.20 2.42
C THR A 79 10.74 0.91 1.49
N ASP A 80 11.71 1.83 1.44
CA ASP A 80 12.96 1.60 0.73
C ASP A 80 13.74 0.47 1.41
N SER A 81 14.11 -0.59 0.68
CA SER A 81 14.87 -1.69 1.28
C SER A 81 16.34 -1.34 1.52
N GLY A 82 16.89 -0.37 0.79
CA GLY A 82 18.28 0.09 0.96
C GLY A 82 18.43 1.20 1.99
N ALA A 83 17.35 1.92 2.30
CA ALA A 83 17.30 2.97 3.30
C ALA A 83 15.98 2.93 4.11
N PRO A 84 15.75 1.86 4.90
CA PRO A 84 14.54 1.73 5.70
C PRO A 84 14.48 2.83 6.77
N GLY A 85 13.27 3.35 7.02
CA GLY A 85 13.05 4.38 8.05
C GLY A 85 11.75 5.15 7.91
N SER A 86 11.24 5.29 6.68
CA SER A 86 9.90 5.80 6.38
C SER A 86 9.10 4.80 5.55
N SER A 87 7.78 4.91 5.55
CA SER A 87 6.94 4.06 4.69
C SER A 87 5.85 4.87 4.02
N GLU A 88 5.47 4.46 2.82
CA GLU A 88 4.42 5.06 2.02
C GLU A 88 3.21 4.13 1.88
N PRO A 89 1.98 4.69 1.81
CA PRO A 89 0.79 3.89 1.54
C PRO A 89 0.88 3.28 0.13
N PHE A 90 0.56 1.99 0.02
CA PHE A 90 0.48 1.31 -1.28
C PHE A 90 -0.93 0.81 -1.59
N LEU A 91 -1.55 0.10 -0.66
CA LEU A 91 -2.93 -0.35 -0.75
C LEU A 91 -3.60 -0.18 0.62
N LEU A 92 -4.78 0.43 0.64
CA LEU A 92 -5.60 0.57 1.84
C LEU A 92 -6.86 -0.31 1.68
N GLY A 93 -7.41 -0.79 2.79
CA GLY A 93 -8.63 -1.60 2.76
C GLY A 93 -8.43 -3.06 2.35
N ALA A 94 -7.21 -3.58 2.42
CA ALA A 94 -6.98 -5.03 2.37
C ALA A 94 -7.58 -5.64 3.65
N SER A 95 -8.66 -6.43 3.55
CA SER A 95 -9.31 -6.99 4.75
C SER A 95 -8.48 -8.14 5.34
N GLY A 96 -7.94 -7.97 6.55
CA GLY A 96 -7.20 -9.03 7.26
C GLY A 96 -6.10 -9.71 6.44
N PRO A 97 -5.17 -8.95 5.85
CA PRO A 97 -4.05 -9.52 5.11
C PRO A 97 -3.15 -10.28 6.09
N VAL A 98 -2.66 -11.44 5.69
CA VAL A 98 -1.80 -12.28 6.53
C VAL A 98 -0.54 -12.75 5.83
N ASP A 99 -0.45 -12.59 4.51
CA ASP A 99 0.75 -12.93 3.75
C ASP A 99 0.83 -12.06 2.49
N LEU A 100 2.06 -11.80 2.05
CA LEU A 100 2.37 -11.08 0.82
C LEU A 100 3.37 -11.90 -0.01
N GLN A 101 3.11 -12.03 -1.30
CA GLN A 101 4.01 -12.74 -2.20
C GLN A 101 4.11 -12.05 -3.57
N VAL A 102 5.30 -12.02 -4.14
CA VAL A 102 5.50 -11.63 -5.54
C VAL A 102 5.41 -12.88 -6.42
N GLY A 103 4.45 -12.89 -7.33
CA GLY A 103 4.26 -14.02 -8.25
C GLY A 103 5.28 -14.02 -9.38
N PRO A 104 5.41 -15.14 -10.12
CA PRO A 104 6.28 -15.23 -11.30
C PRO A 104 5.85 -14.31 -12.45
N ASP A 105 4.59 -13.83 -12.44
CA ASP A 105 4.09 -12.81 -13.36
C ASP A 105 4.52 -11.38 -12.97
N GLY A 106 5.18 -11.21 -11.83
CA GLY A 106 5.65 -9.93 -11.31
C GLY A 106 4.63 -9.14 -10.51
N ALA A 107 3.41 -9.66 -10.33
CA ALA A 107 2.39 -8.99 -9.53
C ALA A 107 2.60 -9.26 -8.03
N LEU A 108 2.17 -8.32 -7.20
CA LEU A 108 2.03 -8.54 -5.76
C LEU A 108 0.70 -9.24 -5.47
N TYR A 109 0.76 -10.27 -4.65
CA TYR A 109 -0.38 -11.02 -4.13
C TYR A 109 -0.47 -10.83 -2.63
N TYR A 110 -1.69 -10.84 -2.10
CA TYR A 110 -1.91 -10.95 -0.66
C TYR A 110 -2.95 -12.01 -0.33
N LEU A 111 -2.72 -12.73 0.77
CA LEU A 111 -3.70 -13.64 1.36
C LEU A 111 -4.54 -12.87 2.37
N SER A 112 -5.85 -12.95 2.23
CA SER A 112 -6.83 -12.37 3.15
C SER A 112 -7.64 -13.47 3.81
N ILE A 113 -7.79 -13.38 5.13
CA ILE A 113 -8.56 -14.35 5.93
C ILE A 113 -9.82 -13.76 6.58
N THR A 114 -10.08 -12.46 6.38
CA THR A 114 -11.29 -11.79 6.86
C THR A 114 -12.03 -11.12 5.71
N GLY A 115 -13.29 -10.73 5.93
CA GLY A 115 -14.15 -10.26 4.84
C GLY A 115 -14.43 -11.40 3.85
N THR A 116 -14.13 -11.19 2.56
CA THR A 116 -14.10 -12.30 1.60
C THR A 116 -12.72 -12.94 1.65
N ALA A 117 -12.59 -14.11 2.26
CA ALA A 117 -11.31 -14.81 2.31
C ALA A 117 -10.85 -15.23 0.91
N GLY A 118 -9.55 -15.14 0.66
CA GLY A 118 -8.97 -15.56 -0.61
C GLY A 118 -7.61 -14.95 -0.90
N VAL A 119 -7.05 -15.34 -2.04
CA VAL A 119 -5.82 -14.77 -2.60
C VAL A 119 -6.17 -13.69 -3.61
N TYR A 120 -5.59 -12.52 -3.42
CA TYR A 120 -5.88 -11.33 -4.22
C TYR A 120 -4.63 -10.90 -4.97
N ARG A 121 -4.81 -10.62 -6.27
CA ARG A 121 -3.75 -10.06 -7.13
C ARG A 121 -3.91 -8.55 -7.20
N VAL A 122 -2.83 -7.83 -6.89
CA VAL A 122 -2.77 -6.37 -7.00
C VAL A 122 -2.40 -5.98 -8.42
N SER A 123 -3.14 -5.03 -9.01
CA SER A 123 -2.84 -4.50 -10.34
C SER A 123 -2.62 -3.00 -10.31
N TYR A 124 -1.54 -2.52 -10.92
CA TYR A 124 -1.25 -1.09 -10.98
C TYR A 124 -1.86 -0.50 -12.26
N ALA A 125 -2.73 0.50 -12.12
CA ALA A 125 -3.23 1.28 -13.25
C ALA A 125 -2.52 2.62 -13.28
N ALA A 126 -1.93 2.97 -14.43
CA ALA A 126 -1.43 4.33 -14.61
C ALA A 126 -2.60 5.31 -14.44
N PRO A 127 -2.39 6.47 -13.79
CA PRO A 127 -3.40 7.51 -13.77
C PRO A 127 -3.77 7.84 -15.22
N SER A 128 -5.04 7.71 -15.56
CA SER A 128 -5.52 8.15 -16.86
C SER A 128 -5.32 9.65 -16.94
N SER A 129 -4.38 10.12 -17.76
CA SER A 129 -4.30 11.52 -18.15
C SER A 129 -5.61 11.84 -18.85
N GLY A 130 -6.55 12.47 -18.12
CA GLY A 130 -7.80 12.94 -18.70
C GLY A 130 -7.48 13.80 -19.91
N GLY A 131 -7.98 13.41 -21.08
CA GLY A 131 -7.75 14.16 -22.32
C GLY A 131 -8.16 15.61 -22.14
N GLY A 132 -7.23 16.53 -22.43
CA GLY A 132 -7.57 17.93 -22.65
C GLY A 132 -8.55 18.08 -23.82
N PRO A 133 -9.23 19.23 -23.93
CA PRO A 133 -10.36 19.38 -24.85
C PRO A 133 -9.89 19.36 -26.30
N VAL A 134 -10.17 18.28 -27.02
CA VAL A 134 -10.12 18.26 -28.48
C VAL A 134 -11.44 18.83 -29.00
N ALA A 135 -11.40 20.09 -29.41
CA ALA A 135 -12.47 20.70 -30.19
C ALA A 135 -12.42 20.18 -31.64
N GLY A 136 -13.57 19.74 -32.16
CA GLY A 136 -13.87 19.72 -33.60
C GLY A 136 -14.08 18.34 -34.23
N GLY A 137 -15.35 18.00 -34.50
CA GLY A 137 -15.72 16.92 -35.42
C GLY A 137 -17.16 16.42 -35.27
N SER A 138 -18.10 17.07 -35.95
CA SER A 138 -19.54 16.75 -36.00
C SER A 138 -19.87 15.34 -36.49
N GLY A 139 -20.86 14.70 -35.85
CA GLY A 139 -21.57 13.50 -36.35
C GLY A 139 -22.72 13.11 -35.41
N SER A 140 -23.95 13.15 -35.91
CA SER A 140 -25.21 13.28 -35.16
C SER A 140 -25.86 11.97 -34.69
N SER A 141 -26.54 12.07 -33.52
CA SER A 141 -27.77 11.36 -33.02
C SER A 141 -27.78 9.82 -32.90
N SER A 142 -28.27 9.19 -31.82
CA SER A 142 -29.58 9.42 -31.18
C SER A 142 -29.71 8.87 -29.73
N SER A 143 -30.25 9.72 -28.83
CA SER A 143 -31.20 9.50 -27.70
C SER A 143 -31.24 8.16 -26.92
N SER A 144 -31.36 8.12 -25.59
CA SER A 144 -32.40 8.79 -24.81
C SER A 144 -32.08 9.00 -23.32
N SER A 145 -32.72 10.02 -22.78
CA SER A 145 -32.58 10.71 -21.49
C SER A 145 -33.30 10.07 -20.31
N LYS A 146 -32.75 10.25 -19.09
CA LYS A 146 -33.53 10.64 -17.89
C LYS A 146 -32.79 11.75 -17.13
N SER A 147 -33.50 12.86 -16.92
CA SER A 147 -33.04 14.08 -16.24
C SER A 147 -33.82 14.34 -14.96
N SER A 148 -33.11 14.81 -13.93
CA SER A 148 -33.49 15.72 -12.82
C SER A 148 -32.76 15.22 -11.57
N GLY A 149 -31.99 15.99 -10.80
CA GLY A 149 -31.83 17.42 -10.63
C GLY A 149 -31.62 17.63 -9.12
N GLY A 150 -30.43 18.09 -8.71
CA GLY A 150 -30.11 18.36 -7.30
C GLY A 150 -28.60 18.34 -7.02
N GLY A 151 -27.96 19.49 -7.21
CA GLY A 151 -26.51 19.65 -7.01
C GLY A 151 -26.06 19.99 -5.59
N LYS A 152 -24.76 20.34 -5.53
CA LYS A 152 -23.91 20.81 -4.42
C LYS A 152 -23.11 19.69 -3.74
N CYS A 153 -21.83 19.85 -3.43
CA CYS A 153 -21.01 21.06 -3.29
C CYS A 153 -19.54 20.79 -3.68
N GLY A 154 -18.87 21.84 -4.17
CA GLY A 154 -17.42 21.91 -4.12
C GLY A 154 -16.93 22.21 -2.70
N ALA A 155 -15.65 21.97 -2.47
CA ALA A 155 -14.90 22.65 -1.43
C ALA A 155 -13.60 23.16 -2.08
N THR A 156 -13.49 24.48 -2.11
CA THR A 156 -12.33 25.27 -2.45
C THR A 156 -11.23 25.10 -1.40
N GLY A 157 -9.98 24.97 -1.86
CA GLY A 157 -8.78 25.42 -1.16
C GLY A 157 -8.26 24.54 -0.01
N LEU A 158 -7.29 23.68 -0.30
CA LEU A 158 -5.89 23.88 0.11
C LEU A 158 -5.04 22.78 -0.55
N GLU A 159 -4.13 23.20 -1.41
CA GLU A 159 -3.19 22.35 -2.16
C GLU A 159 -2.24 21.60 -1.22
N ALA A 160 -2.15 20.27 -1.33
CA ALA A 160 -0.93 19.48 -1.12
C ALA A 160 -1.14 18.02 -1.60
N LEU A 161 -0.60 17.74 -2.80
CA LEU A 161 0.13 16.53 -3.25
C LEU A 161 0.03 15.27 -2.34
N LEU A 162 -0.27 14.05 -2.80
CA LEU A 162 0.11 13.39 -4.05
C LEU A 162 -0.92 12.28 -4.40
N ALA A 163 -1.10 12.03 -5.69
CA ALA A 163 -2.10 11.13 -6.27
C ALA A 163 -2.12 9.70 -5.70
N LEU A 164 -3.23 9.32 -5.04
CA LEU A 164 -3.60 7.92 -4.86
C LEU A 164 -4.27 7.42 -6.16
N GLY A 165 -3.52 6.65 -6.95
CA GLY A 165 -4.04 5.96 -8.13
C GLY A 165 -5.12 4.95 -7.75
N LEU A 166 -6.20 4.90 -8.53
CA LEU A 166 -7.35 4.03 -8.31
C LEU A 166 -6.94 2.56 -8.47
N LEU A 167 -6.83 1.84 -7.36
CA LEU A 167 -6.34 0.47 -7.30
C LEU A 167 -7.47 -0.52 -7.61
N ALA A 168 -7.48 -1.09 -8.81
CA ALA A 168 -8.46 -2.10 -9.21
C ALA A 168 -8.02 -3.50 -8.77
N ILE A 169 -8.80 -4.13 -7.89
CA ILE A 169 -8.60 -5.51 -7.42
C ILE A 169 -9.34 -6.44 -8.39
N ARG A 170 -8.63 -7.32 -9.13
CA ARG A 170 -9.23 -8.35 -9.99
C ARG A 170 -9.03 -9.74 -9.40
N ARG A 171 -10.14 -10.46 -9.14
CA ARG A 171 -10.16 -11.84 -8.66
C ARG A 171 -9.87 -12.80 -9.82
N ARG A 172 -8.88 -13.70 -9.67
CA ARG A 172 -8.85 -14.94 -10.49
C ARG A 172 -9.93 -15.86 -9.93
N ARG A 173 -10.88 -16.25 -10.79
CA ARG A 173 -11.78 -17.37 -10.55
C ARG A 173 -11.14 -18.55 -11.26
N ASP A 174 -10.88 -19.62 -10.52
CA ASP A 174 -10.73 -20.96 -11.09
C ASP A 174 -12.12 -21.50 -11.43
#